data_AF-A0AAV7ITY8-F1
#
_entry.id   AF-A0AAV7ITY8-F1
#
_cell.length_a   1.000
_cell.length_b   1.000
_cell.length_c   1.000
_cell.angle_alpha   90.00
_cell.angle_beta   90.00
_cell.angle_gamma   90.00
#
_symmetry.space_group_name_H-M   'P 1'
#
loop_
_entity.id
_entity.type
_entity.pdbx_description
1 polymer ?
#
loop_
_entity_poly.entity_id
_entity_poly.type
_entity_poly.pdbx_seq_one_letter_code
_entity_poly.pdbx_strand_id
1 'polypeptide(L)'
;MIAVIVATRMADNVFPVHLSDIVIIIVSAATFEESIMVKFHFLQLQLSLPPETKLGMVGAQILSNIANKGEIIEDGFSYYVEKTINDKKYVYCKKRKSKNCPVRGTKTLDEPIKFTVSTHRHALDFYSDDVKRFRRELIAAAEKNLYLEDVTIQLPYAVISTVMRQHQKEAADDLTELLTYKDFVDFFELSNVDNDALLIGDPEFSKSGQCDTIHISSTANILPDFNSTRLLTFILGQDGHYAFPIGIILWTKMAREPCTEILNQVKQRLLPNVNIAKIYVDFDLKLFVEEVFPESDVRGTFNNYCRIIFHEALSNNDLRLMIPEHEEFLKKCFSLILLPSNKIKEGFEEISNSLPVEIKAQLTNFINYFNRVWIEGVTPRSMSLYEKVESLNTVPILFRTTLENYMGEKPSLRIFWSNFIVLLNKSTNERQRQSIKKNSYVSVAIRLNLCFNKKLMISLWQSFAKTKVKLPQFLSTVAIYYTDHYWDLLHNAEFLIEEQLDLYPPLENEEDSTRENQNEGNDEHELIIEEIPSTNCEICITGPREMIVIPCHHYRMCFQCSTKISHVANEKNLQLKCPFCNSPAQEFCRVF
;
A
#
# COMPACT_ATOMS: atom_id res chain seq x y z
N MET A 1 10.76 12.00 31.90
CA MET A 1 10.18 11.42 30.65
C MET A 1 8.74 11.04 30.94
N ILE A 2 7.80 11.33 30.05
CA ILE A 2 6.38 10.94 30.19
C ILE A 2 6.09 9.97 29.06
N ALA A 3 5.69 8.74 29.39
CA ALA A 3 5.25 7.73 28.43
C ALA A 3 3.81 7.33 28.76
N VAL A 4 2.96 7.24 27.74
CA VAL A 4 1.57 6.80 27.87
C VAL A 4 1.47 5.38 27.33
N ILE A 5 1.10 4.43 28.18
CA ILE A 5 0.92 3.03 27.81
C ILE A 5 -0.58 2.72 27.91
N VAL A 6 -1.17 2.28 26.79
CA VAL A 6 -2.56 1.83 26.74
C VAL A 6 -2.55 0.32 26.86
N ALA A 7 -3.10 -0.21 27.94
CA ALA A 7 -3.24 -1.65 28.14
C ALA A 7 -4.71 -2.05 28.00
N THR A 8 -4.99 -3.03 27.15
CA THR A 8 -6.30 -3.68 27.02
C THR A 8 -6.26 -5.06 27.65
N ARG A 9 -7.32 -5.40 28.39
CA ARG A 9 -7.47 -6.71 29.02
C ARG A 9 -7.85 -7.73 27.94
N MET A 10 -6.91 -8.54 27.48
CA MET A 10 -7.25 -9.72 26.68
C MET A 10 -7.76 -10.81 27.63
N ALA A 11 -9.07 -11.05 27.62
CA ALA A 11 -9.64 -12.26 28.18
C ALA A 11 -9.54 -13.36 27.12
N ASP A 12 -8.94 -14.50 27.49
CA ASP A 12 -8.94 -15.68 26.64
C ASP A 12 -10.39 -16.19 26.49
N ASN A 13 -10.91 -16.03 25.26
CA ASN A 13 -12.20 -16.48 24.69
C ASN A 13 -13.29 -15.40 24.47
N VAL A 14 -13.50 -15.13 23.17
CA VAL A 14 -14.75 -14.77 22.46
C VAL A 14 -15.70 -13.81 23.19
N PHE A 15 -15.46 -12.48 23.10
CA PHE A 15 -16.44 -11.37 23.02
C PHE A 15 -15.68 -10.04 22.82
N PRO A 16 -16.29 -8.95 22.30
CA PRO A 16 -15.57 -7.73 21.99
C PRO A 16 -15.17 -6.97 23.26
N VAL A 17 -13.96 -6.42 23.27
CA VAL A 17 -13.43 -5.59 24.36
C VAL A 17 -14.23 -4.27 24.41
N HIS A 18 -14.84 -3.95 25.55
CA HIS A 18 -15.55 -2.68 25.74
C HIS A 18 -14.58 -1.55 26.09
N LEU A 19 -14.88 -0.32 25.66
CA LEU A 19 -14.10 0.91 25.96
C LEU A 19 -13.87 1.16 27.47
N SER A 20 -14.68 0.56 28.35
CA SER A 20 -14.51 0.62 29.81
C SER A 20 -13.33 -0.20 30.35
N ASP A 21 -12.72 -1.06 29.53
CA ASP A 21 -11.62 -1.96 29.93
C ASP A 21 -10.23 -1.40 29.56
N ILE A 22 -10.16 -0.15 29.11
CA ILE A 22 -8.91 0.53 28.77
C ILE A 22 -8.33 1.18 30.04
N VAL A 23 -7.18 0.68 30.48
CA VAL A 23 -6.40 1.32 31.54
C VAL A 23 -5.31 2.16 30.88
N ILE A 24 -5.37 3.48 31.10
CA ILE A 24 -4.32 4.40 30.67
C ILE A 24 -3.30 4.49 31.80
N ILE A 25 -2.09 4.00 31.53
CA ILE A 25 -0.97 4.09 32.47
C ILE A 25 -0.06 5.22 32.01
N ILE A 26 -0.02 6.30 32.80
CA ILE A 26 0.91 7.41 32.59
C ILE A 26 2.13 7.13 33.45
N VAL A 27 3.26 6.88 32.81
CA VAL A 27 4.53 6.64 33.47
C VAL A 27 5.32 7.93 33.51
N SER A 28 5.58 8.45 34.71
CA SER A 28 6.53 9.55 34.90
C SER A 28 7.83 9.02 35.49
N ALA A 29 8.94 9.31 34.82
CA ALA A 29 10.27 8.90 35.28
C ALA A 29 11.13 10.13 35.59
N ALA A 30 11.69 10.16 36.80
CA ALA A 30 12.71 11.10 37.23
C ALA A 30 14.05 10.37 37.39
N THR A 31 15.08 10.86 36.71
CA THR A 31 16.44 10.31 36.74
C THR A 31 17.27 10.98 37.84
N PHE A 32 17.86 10.16 38.70
CA PHE A 32 18.91 10.54 39.65
C PHE A 32 20.20 9.78 39.30
N GLU A 33 21.36 10.25 39.76
CA GLU A 33 22.69 9.81 39.29
C GLU A 33 22.91 8.27 39.29
N GLU A 34 22.24 7.52 40.17
CA GLU A 34 22.35 6.06 40.24
C GLU A 34 21.00 5.30 40.19
N SER A 35 19.87 6.00 40.03
CA SER A 35 18.54 5.35 40.00
C SER A 35 17.49 6.14 39.24
N ILE A 36 16.50 5.45 38.68
CA ILE A 36 15.31 6.07 38.09
C ILE A 36 14.14 5.82 39.02
N MET A 37 13.51 6.89 39.49
CA MET A 37 12.25 6.78 40.21
C MET A 37 11.12 6.83 39.17
N VAL A 38 10.39 5.73 39.06
CA VAL A 38 9.27 5.59 38.12
C VAL A 38 7.98 5.64 38.91
N LYS A 39 7.14 6.64 38.63
CA LYS A 39 5.82 6.82 39.24
C LYS A 39 4.76 6.48 38.20
N PHE A 40 3.92 5.51 38.54
CA PHE A 40 2.80 5.08 37.70
C PHE A 40 1.55 5.82 38.13
N HIS A 41 0.94 6.55 37.21
CA HIS A 41 -0.36 7.17 37.40
C HIS A 41 -1.38 6.39 36.59
N PHE A 42 -2.36 5.80 37.27
CA PHE A 42 -3.44 5.07 36.64
C PHE A 42 -4.62 6.02 36.47
N LEU A 43 -4.98 6.33 35.22
CA LEU A 43 -6.20 7.07 34.91
C LEU A 43 -7.30 6.06 34.57
N GLN A 44 -8.23 5.87 35.50
CA GLN A 44 -9.44 5.10 35.25
C GLN A 44 -10.47 6.05 34.64
N LEU A 45 -10.83 5.84 33.37
CA LEU A 45 -11.99 6.51 32.77
C LEU A 45 -13.24 5.99 33.50
N GLN A 46 -13.76 6.79 34.43
CA GLN A 46 -15.02 6.49 35.11
C GLN A 46 -16.19 6.62 34.11
N LEU A 47 -16.57 5.49 33.51
CA LEU A 47 -17.95 5.29 33.06
C LEU A 47 -18.70 4.61 34.19
N SER A 48 -19.73 5.28 34.68
CA SER A 48 -20.56 4.88 35.80
C SER A 48 -21.29 3.56 35.52
N LEU A 49 -20.90 2.50 36.21
CA LEU A 49 -21.70 1.28 36.36
C LEU A 49 -21.91 0.95 37.86
N PRO A 50 -23.07 0.35 38.20
CA PRO A 50 -23.56 0.28 39.57
C PRO A 50 -22.81 -0.75 40.45
N PRO A 51 -22.80 -0.55 41.77
CA PRO A 51 -21.93 -1.28 42.68
C PRO A 51 -22.61 -2.54 43.19
N GLU A 52 -22.54 -3.66 42.48
CA GLU A 52 -22.84 -4.98 43.08
C GLU A 52 -22.43 -6.14 42.18
N THR A 53 -21.18 -6.60 42.27
CA THR A 53 -20.86 -8.02 42.02
C THR A 53 -19.64 -8.45 42.83
N LYS A 54 -19.90 -9.11 43.97
CA LYS A 54 -18.90 -9.91 44.68
C LYS A 54 -18.80 -11.26 43.98
N LEU A 55 -17.60 -11.64 43.53
CA LEU A 55 -17.26 -13.05 43.37
C LEU A 55 -15.85 -13.29 43.92
N GLY A 56 -15.81 -14.04 45.01
CA GLY A 56 -14.59 -14.53 45.64
C GLY A 56 -14.23 -15.93 45.18
N MET A 57 -12.91 -16.20 45.29
CA MET A 57 -12.25 -17.49 45.51
C MET A 57 -12.55 -18.65 44.55
N VAL A 58 -11.52 -19.10 43.83
CA VAL A 58 -10.82 -20.39 44.01
C VAL A 58 -9.66 -20.43 43.01
N GLY A 59 -8.42 -20.71 43.46
CA GLY A 59 -7.28 -20.84 42.55
C GLY A 59 -5.91 -21.14 43.16
N ALA A 60 -5.80 -21.56 44.43
CA ALA A 60 -4.50 -21.78 45.07
C ALA A 60 -3.93 -23.21 44.93
N GLN A 61 -4.54 -24.09 44.13
CA GLN A 61 -4.12 -25.50 44.01
C GLN A 61 -3.58 -25.91 42.63
N ILE A 62 -3.59 -25.03 41.63
CA ILE A 62 -3.16 -25.37 40.24
C ILE A 62 -1.72 -24.92 39.95
N LEU A 63 -1.16 -23.97 40.71
CA LEU A 63 0.16 -23.39 40.42
C LEU A 63 1.36 -24.14 41.03
N SER A 64 1.17 -25.27 41.71
CA SER A 64 2.30 -26.10 42.18
C SER A 64 2.83 -27.10 41.13
N ASN A 65 2.21 -27.19 39.94
CA ASN A 65 2.58 -28.17 38.91
C ASN A 65 3.10 -27.58 37.58
N ILE A 66 3.30 -26.26 37.48
CA ILE A 66 3.88 -25.59 36.29
C ILE A 66 5.23 -24.90 36.64
N ALA A 67 5.99 -25.50 37.54
CA ALA A 67 7.43 -25.26 37.64
C ALA A 67 8.13 -26.47 37.03
N ASN A 68 8.63 -26.33 35.80
CA ASN A 68 9.47 -27.36 35.17
C ASN A 68 10.63 -27.69 36.11
N LYS A 69 10.57 -28.88 36.73
CA LYS A 69 11.66 -29.43 37.55
C LYS A 69 12.89 -29.62 36.67
N GLY A 70 13.95 -28.87 36.93
CA GLY A 70 15.28 -29.18 36.42
C GLY A 70 15.88 -28.21 35.42
N GLU A 71 15.36 -26.99 35.28
CA GLU A 71 16.01 -25.96 34.47
C GLU A 71 16.98 -25.12 35.33
N ILE A 72 18.19 -24.89 34.83
CA ILE A 72 19.25 -24.11 35.46
C ILE A 72 19.66 -23.02 34.46
N ILE A 73 19.81 -21.77 34.92
CA ILE A 73 20.29 -20.65 34.09
C ILE A 73 21.66 -20.22 34.62
N GLU A 74 22.66 -20.15 33.74
CA GLU A 74 24.02 -19.75 34.09
C GLU A 74 24.76 -19.16 32.88
N ASP A 75 25.52 -18.08 33.09
CA ASP A 75 26.32 -17.39 32.06
C ASP A 75 25.57 -16.99 30.77
N GLY A 76 24.28 -16.66 30.87
CA GLY A 76 23.54 -16.30 29.66
C GLY A 76 22.71 -17.41 29.01
N PHE A 77 22.79 -18.64 29.53
CA PHE A 77 22.25 -19.82 28.84
C PHE A 77 21.37 -20.67 29.75
N SER A 78 20.40 -21.34 29.16
CA SER A 78 19.50 -22.27 29.82
C SER A 78 19.98 -23.71 29.64
N TYR A 79 19.95 -24.46 30.75
CA TYR A 79 20.32 -25.85 30.81
C TYR A 79 19.21 -26.68 31.43
N TYR A 80 19.01 -27.90 30.94
CA TYR A 80 18.20 -28.90 31.62
C TYR A 80 19.09 -29.92 32.33
N VAL A 81 18.64 -30.40 33.49
CA VAL A 81 19.29 -31.50 34.22
C VAL A 81 18.92 -32.83 33.56
N GLU A 82 19.90 -33.52 32.98
CA GLU A 82 19.69 -34.85 32.37
C GLU A 82 19.63 -35.95 33.44
N LYS A 83 20.52 -35.89 34.44
CA LYS A 83 20.59 -36.86 35.55
C LYS A 83 21.30 -36.30 36.77
N THR A 84 21.06 -36.90 37.93
CA THR A 84 21.76 -36.58 39.19
C THR A 84 22.45 -37.83 39.72
N ILE A 85 23.74 -37.76 40.04
CA ILE A 85 24.54 -38.87 40.61
C ILE A 85 25.42 -38.30 41.71
N ASN A 86 25.36 -38.85 42.93
CA ASN A 86 26.17 -38.43 44.08
C ASN A 86 26.15 -36.90 44.29
N ASP A 87 24.95 -36.31 44.38
CA ASP A 87 24.67 -34.87 44.51
C ASP A 87 25.19 -33.96 43.38
N LYS A 88 25.73 -34.55 42.30
CA LYS A 88 26.10 -33.83 41.08
C LYS A 88 25.01 -33.92 40.03
N LYS A 89 24.50 -32.76 39.61
CA LYS A 89 23.55 -32.61 38.49
C LYS A 89 24.32 -32.49 37.19
N TYR A 90 24.06 -33.39 36.25
CA TYR A 90 24.61 -33.33 34.89
C TYR A 90 23.67 -32.51 34.02
N VAL A 91 24.18 -31.41 33.49
CA VAL A 91 23.40 -30.38 32.80
C VAL A 91 23.80 -30.27 31.34
N TYR A 92 22.83 -30.01 30.46
CA TYR A 92 23.04 -29.79 29.04
C TYR A 92 22.32 -28.54 28.59
N CYS A 93 22.92 -27.82 27.64
CA CYS A 93 22.28 -26.68 27.04
C CYS A 93 20.93 -27.08 26.41
N LYS A 94 19.88 -26.29 26.64
CA LYS A 94 18.51 -26.53 26.13
C LYS A 94 18.45 -26.55 24.60
N LYS A 95 19.35 -25.80 23.95
CA LYS A 95 19.51 -25.78 22.48
C LYS A 95 20.42 -26.88 21.92
N ARG A 96 20.78 -27.90 22.73
CA ARG A 96 21.58 -29.06 22.28
C ARG A 96 21.00 -29.74 21.04
N LYS A 97 19.68 -29.96 20.99
CA LYS A 97 19.02 -30.61 19.84
C LYS A 97 18.70 -29.62 18.71
N SER A 98 18.23 -28.42 19.03
CA SER A 98 17.73 -27.46 18.02
C SER A 98 18.83 -26.65 17.33
N LYS A 99 19.98 -26.44 17.98
CA LYS A 99 21.12 -25.70 17.44
C LYS A 99 22.43 -26.48 17.51
N ASN A 100 22.38 -27.79 17.72
CA ASN A 100 23.55 -28.66 17.87
C ASN A 100 24.56 -28.12 18.91
N CYS A 101 24.08 -27.53 20.02
CA CYS A 101 24.97 -26.98 21.04
C CYS A 101 25.70 -28.10 21.81
N PRO A 102 27.04 -28.13 21.82
CA PRO A 102 27.79 -29.21 22.46
C PRO A 102 27.97 -29.03 23.97
N VAL A 103 27.53 -27.89 24.54
CA VAL A 103 27.82 -27.52 25.93
C VAL A 103 27.08 -28.42 26.91
N ARG A 104 27.88 -28.94 27.85
CA ARG A 104 27.45 -29.77 28.97
C ARG A 104 28.37 -29.55 30.17
N GLY A 105 27.84 -29.75 31.37
CA GLY A 105 28.60 -29.59 32.60
C GLY A 105 28.03 -30.37 33.76
N THR A 106 28.64 -30.19 34.93
CA THR A 106 28.14 -30.72 36.19
C THR A 106 27.99 -29.59 37.21
N LYS A 107 26.89 -29.61 37.96
CA LYS A 107 26.61 -28.67 39.05
C LYS A 107 26.44 -29.42 40.37
N THR A 108 27.27 -29.09 41.35
CA THR A 108 27.07 -29.50 42.75
C THR A 108 26.17 -28.45 43.44
N LEU A 109 25.52 -28.80 44.55
CA LEU A 109 24.78 -27.81 45.35
C LEU A 109 25.73 -26.63 45.68
N ASP A 110 25.29 -25.41 45.40
CA ASP A 110 25.99 -24.14 45.71
C ASP A 110 27.29 -23.84 44.95
N GLU A 111 27.68 -24.67 43.97
CA GLU A 111 28.79 -24.37 43.05
C GLU A 111 28.29 -23.94 41.66
N PRO A 112 29.04 -23.09 40.93
CA PRO A 112 28.77 -22.85 39.52
C PRO A 112 28.93 -24.12 38.67
N ILE A 113 28.35 -24.15 37.47
CA ILE A 113 28.47 -25.25 36.53
C ILE A 113 29.94 -25.42 36.14
N LYS A 114 30.50 -26.59 36.46
CA LYS A 114 31.80 -27.01 35.95
C LYS A 114 31.61 -27.60 34.55
N PHE A 115 31.92 -26.82 33.52
CA PHE A 115 31.75 -27.22 32.11
C PHE A 115 32.80 -28.24 31.66
N THR A 116 32.36 -29.28 30.95
CA THR A 116 33.26 -30.22 30.25
C THR A 116 33.56 -29.74 28.83
N VAL A 117 32.64 -28.98 28.23
CA VAL A 117 32.79 -28.28 26.95
C VAL A 117 32.20 -26.89 27.15
N SER A 118 32.99 -25.83 26.94
CA SER A 118 32.66 -24.48 27.46
C SER A 118 32.11 -23.48 26.45
N THR A 119 32.11 -23.78 25.14
CA THR A 119 31.69 -22.82 24.12
C THR A 119 30.33 -23.16 23.50
N HIS A 120 29.35 -22.28 23.75
CA HIS A 120 28.05 -22.34 23.09
C HIS A 120 28.16 -21.92 21.62
N ARG A 121 27.37 -22.54 20.75
CA ARG A 121 27.30 -22.23 19.31
C ARG A 121 25.99 -21.52 18.92
N HIS A 122 25.45 -20.77 19.85
CA HIS A 122 24.26 -19.95 19.64
C HIS A 122 24.33 -18.74 20.56
N ALA A 123 23.56 -17.71 20.24
CA ALA A 123 23.36 -16.57 21.12
C ALA A 123 22.74 -17.01 22.45
N LEU A 124 22.92 -16.16 23.47
CA LEU A 124 22.36 -16.31 24.82
C LEU A 124 20.84 -16.58 24.78
N ASP A 125 20.35 -17.34 25.75
CA ASP A 125 18.92 -17.71 25.86
C ASP A 125 18.05 -16.62 26.48
N PHE A 126 18.67 -15.53 26.96
CA PHE A 126 18.07 -14.44 27.75
C PHE A 126 16.81 -13.80 27.12
N TYR A 127 16.65 -13.85 25.80
CA TYR A 127 15.51 -13.20 25.14
C TYR A 127 14.16 -13.92 25.32
N SER A 128 14.13 -15.23 25.58
CA SER A 128 12.87 -16.00 25.56
C SER A 128 12.31 -16.36 26.94
N ASP A 129 13.15 -16.39 27.98
CA ASP A 129 12.76 -16.93 29.28
C ASP A 129 12.60 -15.83 30.36
N ASP A 130 13.25 -14.66 30.23
CA ASP A 130 13.02 -13.48 31.09
C ASP A 130 11.68 -12.81 30.78
N VAL A 131 11.26 -12.77 29.51
CA VAL A 131 9.91 -12.31 29.10
C VAL A 131 8.83 -13.23 29.67
N LYS A 132 9.07 -14.55 29.67
CA LYS A 132 8.16 -15.53 30.30
C LYS A 132 8.17 -15.43 31.82
N ARG A 133 9.29 -15.05 32.43
CA ARG A 133 9.38 -14.81 33.88
C ARG A 133 8.62 -13.53 34.25
N PHE A 134 8.85 -12.42 33.55
CA PHE A 134 8.14 -11.17 33.76
C PHE A 134 6.63 -11.33 33.55
N ARG A 135 6.21 -12.02 32.48
CA ARG A 135 4.79 -12.35 32.23
C ARG A 135 4.18 -13.17 33.36
N ARG A 136 4.91 -14.15 33.92
CA ARG A 136 4.46 -14.95 35.07
C ARG A 136 4.35 -14.14 36.35
N GLU A 137 5.31 -13.25 36.62
CA GLU A 137 5.29 -12.39 37.80
C GLU A 137 4.16 -11.34 37.73
N LEU A 138 3.89 -10.81 36.53
CA LEU A 138 2.78 -9.87 36.28
C LEU A 138 1.41 -10.54 36.43
N ILE A 139 1.23 -11.74 35.86
CA ILE A 139 0.01 -12.54 36.01
C ILE A 139 -0.21 -12.91 37.48
N ALA A 140 0.83 -13.36 38.18
CA ALA A 140 0.75 -13.71 39.60
C ALA A 140 0.46 -12.50 40.51
N ALA A 141 0.85 -11.29 40.11
CA ALA A 141 0.50 -10.05 40.82
C ALA A 141 -0.96 -9.65 40.57
N ALA A 142 -1.44 -9.78 39.33
CA ALA A 142 -2.82 -9.49 38.95
C ALA A 142 -3.82 -10.47 39.57
N GLU A 143 -3.51 -11.77 39.60
CA GLU A 143 -4.36 -12.83 40.17
C GLU A 143 -4.53 -12.70 41.70
N LYS A 144 -3.61 -12.00 42.38
CA LYS A 144 -3.68 -11.78 43.83
C LYS A 144 -4.57 -10.61 44.25
N ASN A 145 -5.27 -9.94 43.32
CA ASN A 145 -6.14 -8.79 43.60
C ASN A 145 -5.47 -7.75 44.52
N LEU A 146 -4.18 -7.53 44.35
CA LEU A 146 -3.52 -6.42 45.03
C LEU A 146 -4.07 -5.14 44.41
N TYR A 147 -4.83 -4.37 45.18
CA TYR A 147 -5.09 -2.98 44.87
C TYR A 147 -3.74 -2.25 44.97
N LEU A 148 -3.13 -2.03 43.81
CA LEU A 148 -1.83 -1.39 43.67
C LEU A 148 -2.04 0.13 43.58
N GLU A 149 -2.44 0.75 44.68
CA GLU A 149 -2.19 2.19 44.83
C GLU A 149 -0.72 2.38 45.23
N ASP A 150 0.03 3.07 44.38
CA ASP A 150 1.43 3.47 44.55
C ASP A 150 2.44 2.34 44.85
N VAL A 151 2.71 1.51 43.83
CA VAL A 151 3.85 0.58 43.87
C VAL A 151 5.10 1.30 43.38
N THR A 152 6.05 1.51 44.29
CA THR A 152 7.39 1.96 43.94
C THR A 152 8.30 0.74 43.80
N ILE A 153 8.68 0.38 42.57
CA ILE A 153 9.62 -0.71 42.32
C ILE A 153 10.99 -0.09 42.00
N GLN A 154 11.97 -0.32 42.87
CA GLN A 154 13.37 -0.04 42.55
C GLN A 154 13.92 -1.18 41.68
N LEU A 155 14.19 -0.90 40.41
CA LEU A 155 14.87 -1.83 39.51
C LEU A 155 16.26 -1.28 39.16
N PRO A 156 17.29 -2.15 39.03
CA PRO A 156 18.61 -1.73 38.58
C PRO A 156 18.55 -1.09 37.18
N TYR A 157 19.28 0.02 36.99
CA TYR A 157 19.32 0.81 35.74
C TYR A 157 19.55 -0.04 34.48
N ALA A 158 20.34 -1.11 34.58
CA ALA A 158 20.62 -2.04 33.50
C ALA A 158 19.36 -2.81 33.00
N VAL A 159 18.43 -3.13 33.90
CA VAL A 159 17.18 -3.85 33.60
C VAL A 159 16.17 -2.92 32.93
N ILE A 160 16.03 -1.69 33.43
CA ILE A 160 15.11 -0.68 32.85
C ILE A 160 15.58 -0.25 31.46
N SER A 161 16.88 0.00 31.26
CA SER A 161 17.41 0.42 29.96
C SER A 161 17.27 -0.64 28.87
N THR A 162 17.14 -1.93 29.24
CA THR A 162 17.05 -3.04 28.29
C THR A 162 15.59 -3.43 28.00
N VAL A 163 14.72 -3.41 29.01
CA VAL A 163 13.28 -3.68 28.85
C VAL A 163 12.57 -2.51 28.14
N MET A 164 12.94 -1.26 28.42
CA MET A 164 12.38 -0.10 27.71
C MET A 164 12.87 0.00 26.26
N ARG A 165 14.09 -0.46 25.94
CA ARG A 165 14.63 -0.44 24.57
C ARG A 165 13.97 -1.44 23.60
N GLN A 166 13.20 -2.42 24.09
CA GLN A 166 12.72 -3.51 23.22
C GLN A 166 11.19 -3.67 23.18
N HIS A 167 10.44 -3.14 24.15
CA HIS A 167 8.98 -3.03 24.04
C HIS A 167 8.50 -1.66 23.52
N GLN A 168 9.37 -0.65 23.43
CA GLN A 168 9.06 0.64 22.78
C GLN A 168 9.40 0.68 21.28
N LYS A 169 10.18 -0.27 20.74
CA LYS A 169 10.99 0.02 19.54
C LYS A 169 10.33 -0.06 18.16
N GLU A 170 9.13 -0.61 18.02
CA GLU A 170 8.52 -0.78 16.68
C GLU A 170 7.19 -0.04 16.56
N ALA A 171 6.21 -0.25 17.45
CA ALA A 171 4.95 0.51 17.39
C ALA A 171 4.98 1.85 18.15
N ALA A 172 5.75 1.94 19.25
CA ALA A 172 5.80 3.15 20.06
C ALA A 172 6.89 4.12 19.59
N ASP A 173 7.99 3.67 19.00
CA ASP A 173 8.98 4.55 18.37
C ASP A 173 8.37 5.22 17.12
N ASP A 174 7.58 4.52 16.30
CA ASP A 174 6.89 5.14 15.16
C ASP A 174 5.89 6.22 15.58
N LEU A 175 5.04 5.93 16.59
CA LEU A 175 4.04 6.89 17.08
C LEU A 175 4.66 8.01 17.95
N THR A 176 5.70 7.70 18.73
CA THR A 176 6.41 8.69 19.57
C THR A 176 7.33 9.56 18.71
N GLU A 177 7.95 9.02 17.65
CA GLU A 177 8.66 9.80 16.64
C GLU A 177 7.68 10.76 15.94
N LEU A 178 6.50 10.27 15.50
CA LEU A 178 5.38 11.10 15.01
C LEU A 178 4.97 12.23 15.98
N LEU A 179 4.93 11.95 17.29
CA LEU A 179 4.56 12.94 18.31
C LEU A 179 5.72 13.87 18.72
N THR A 180 6.98 13.47 18.55
CA THR A 180 8.14 14.37 18.77
C THR A 180 8.28 15.44 17.71
N TYR A 181 7.62 15.25 16.58
CA TYR A 181 7.50 16.19 15.49
C TYR A 181 6.36 17.19 15.75
N LYS A 182 6.55 18.05 16.76
CA LYS A 182 5.54 19.04 17.18
C LYS A 182 5.11 20.01 16.07
N ASP A 183 5.96 20.25 15.08
CA ASP A 183 5.66 21.05 13.89
C ASP A 183 4.74 20.33 12.87
N PHE A 184 4.46 19.04 13.09
CA PHE A 184 3.71 18.17 12.17
C PHE A 184 2.26 17.99 12.62
N VAL A 185 1.99 18.15 13.92
CA VAL A 185 0.65 17.97 14.52
C VAL A 185 -0.37 18.96 13.94
N ASP A 186 0.07 20.15 13.54
CA ASP A 186 -0.81 21.18 12.98
C ASP A 186 -1.27 20.87 11.54
N PHE A 187 -0.57 19.97 10.83
CA PHE A 187 -0.87 19.64 9.43
C PHE A 187 -1.73 18.39 9.25
N PHE A 188 -1.92 17.59 10.29
CA PHE A 188 -2.49 16.25 10.14
C PHE A 188 -3.67 16.00 11.03
N GLU A 189 -4.76 15.60 10.39
CA GLU A 189 -5.83 14.90 11.07
C GLU A 189 -5.60 13.39 10.92
N LEU A 190 -5.29 12.74 12.03
CA LEU A 190 -5.15 11.28 12.10
C LEU A 190 -6.49 10.68 12.53
N SER A 191 -7.04 9.80 11.71
CA SER A 191 -8.14 8.94 12.11
C SER A 191 -7.84 7.49 11.79
N ASN A 192 -7.92 6.65 12.82
CA ASN A 192 -7.83 5.21 12.71
C ASN A 192 -9.25 4.65 12.79
N VAL A 193 -9.69 3.94 11.75
CA VAL A 193 -10.96 3.20 11.73
C VAL A 193 -10.63 1.73 11.94
N ASP A 194 -10.91 1.22 13.14
CA ASP A 194 -10.81 -0.19 13.53
C ASP A 194 -9.46 -0.90 13.24
N ASN A 195 -8.36 -0.15 13.08
CA ASN A 195 -7.03 -0.61 12.66
C ASN A 195 -6.90 -1.01 11.18
N ASP A 196 -7.93 -0.75 10.37
CA ASP A 196 -7.95 -1.15 8.96
C ASP A 196 -7.55 -0.03 7.99
N ALA A 197 -7.74 1.23 8.40
CA ALA A 197 -7.40 2.39 7.60
C ALA A 197 -6.85 3.54 8.46
N LEU A 198 -5.82 4.22 7.95
CA LEU A 198 -5.27 5.45 8.50
C LEU A 198 -5.42 6.59 7.49
N LEU A 199 -6.26 7.57 7.81
CA LEU A 199 -6.37 8.81 7.04
C LEU A 199 -5.33 9.81 7.52
N ILE A 200 -4.66 10.46 6.56
CA ILE A 200 -3.74 11.56 6.79
C ILE A 200 -4.01 12.63 5.74
N GLY A 201 -4.23 13.88 6.13
CA GLY A 201 -4.42 14.97 5.17
C GLY A 201 -4.36 16.34 5.80
N ASP A 202 -4.37 17.35 4.93
CA ASP A 202 -4.34 18.78 5.28
C ASP A 202 -5.77 19.33 5.38
N PRO A 203 -6.33 19.56 6.57
CA PRO A 203 -7.67 20.12 6.73
C PRO A 203 -7.76 21.58 6.26
N GLU A 204 -6.64 22.32 6.22
CA GLU A 204 -6.59 23.70 5.71
C GLU A 204 -6.72 23.75 4.18
N PHE A 205 -6.62 22.62 3.49
CA PHE A 205 -6.84 22.54 2.05
C PHE A 205 -8.24 23.07 1.67
N SER A 206 -9.27 22.66 2.41
CA SER A 206 -10.67 23.09 2.18
C SER A 206 -10.86 24.60 2.36
N LYS A 207 -10.10 25.21 3.28
CA LYS A 207 -10.23 26.64 3.63
C LYS A 207 -9.56 27.56 2.62
N SER A 208 -8.56 27.06 1.90
CA SER A 208 -7.65 27.89 1.08
C SER A 208 -8.10 28.11 -0.37
N GLY A 209 -9.22 27.53 -0.81
CA GLY A 209 -9.80 27.86 -2.12
C GLY A 209 -10.93 26.94 -2.57
N GLN A 210 -11.58 27.30 -3.67
CA GLN A 210 -12.65 26.50 -4.27
C GLN A 210 -12.04 25.32 -5.04
N CYS A 211 -12.44 24.11 -4.68
CA CYS A 211 -12.14 22.87 -5.40
C CYS A 211 -13.47 22.16 -5.62
N ASP A 212 -13.97 22.11 -6.85
CA ASP A 212 -15.23 21.44 -7.17
C ASP A 212 -15.02 20.01 -7.71
N THR A 213 -13.76 19.61 -7.90
CA THR A 213 -13.38 18.38 -8.58
C THR A 213 -12.29 17.67 -7.79
N ILE A 214 -12.51 16.40 -7.47
CA ILE A 214 -11.56 15.56 -6.73
C ILE A 214 -11.13 14.36 -7.57
N HIS A 215 -9.89 13.93 -7.40
CA HIS A 215 -9.36 12.68 -7.94
C HIS A 215 -8.97 11.77 -6.77
N ILE A 216 -9.50 10.55 -6.73
CA ILE A 216 -9.21 9.53 -5.71
C ILE A 216 -8.64 8.32 -6.42
N SER A 217 -7.44 7.89 -6.08
CA SER A 217 -6.85 6.70 -6.69
C SER A 217 -5.90 6.00 -5.74
N SER A 218 -5.76 4.70 -5.96
CA SER A 218 -5.00 3.79 -5.12
C SER A 218 -3.73 3.29 -5.80
N THR A 219 -2.75 2.88 -5.00
CA THR A 219 -1.51 2.25 -5.44
C THR A 219 -1.00 1.28 -4.37
N ALA A 220 -0.55 0.10 -4.79
CA ALA A 220 0.16 -0.85 -3.93
C ALA A 220 1.69 -0.76 -4.09
N ASN A 221 2.18 0.24 -4.84
CA ASN A 221 3.61 0.33 -5.17
C ASN A 221 4.40 1.21 -4.23
N ILE A 222 3.71 2.11 -3.53
CA ILE A 222 4.32 3.12 -2.66
C ILE A 222 3.78 2.85 -1.27
N LEU A 223 4.30 1.79 -0.66
CA LEU A 223 3.81 1.30 0.62
C LEU A 223 4.83 1.62 1.70
N PRO A 224 4.52 2.54 2.63
CA PRO A 224 5.37 2.69 3.80
C PRO A 224 5.35 1.39 4.61
N ASP A 225 6.50 1.04 5.17
CA ASP A 225 6.59 -0.08 6.12
C ASP A 225 5.87 0.28 7.43
N PHE A 226 4.55 0.11 7.42
CA PHE A 226 3.65 0.52 8.51
C PHE A 226 2.51 -0.47 8.66
N ASN A 227 2.41 -1.13 9.82
CA ASN A 227 1.26 -1.93 10.26
C ASN A 227 0.62 -2.84 9.19
N SER A 228 1.42 -3.53 8.38
CA SER A 228 0.92 -4.37 7.28
C SER A 228 0.06 -3.61 6.25
N THR A 229 0.39 -2.34 5.99
CA THR A 229 -0.23 -1.54 4.93
C THR A 229 -0.06 -2.29 3.60
N ARG A 230 -1.18 -2.53 2.92
CA ARG A 230 -1.25 -3.18 1.62
C ARG A 230 -1.59 -2.20 0.51
N LEU A 231 -2.17 -1.06 0.88
CA LEU A 231 -2.61 -0.08 -0.09
C LEU A 231 -2.47 1.35 0.38
N LEU A 232 -2.11 2.23 -0.55
CA LEU A 232 -2.16 3.68 -0.37
C LEU A 232 -3.18 4.26 -1.35
N THR A 233 -4.22 4.93 -0.84
CA THR A 233 -5.10 5.79 -1.64
C THR A 233 -4.70 7.23 -1.46
N PHE A 234 -4.55 7.99 -2.54
CA PHE A 234 -4.32 9.43 -2.49
C PHE A 234 -5.55 10.19 -2.98
N ILE A 235 -5.75 11.38 -2.40
CA ILE A 235 -6.89 12.26 -2.65
C ILE A 235 -6.33 13.60 -3.14
N LEU A 236 -6.72 14.01 -4.34
CA LEU A 236 -6.25 15.22 -4.98
C LEU A 236 -7.41 16.17 -5.27
N GLY A 237 -7.25 17.43 -4.90
CA GLY A 237 -8.18 18.50 -5.24
C GLY A 237 -7.72 19.23 -6.50
N GLN A 238 -8.62 19.42 -7.45
CA GLN A 238 -8.34 20.16 -8.67
C GLN A 238 -8.72 21.64 -8.51
N ASP A 239 -7.75 22.51 -8.81
CA ASP A 239 -7.90 23.96 -8.88
C ASP A 239 -7.42 24.44 -10.26
N GLY A 240 -8.39 24.83 -11.11
CA GLY A 240 -8.12 25.17 -12.50
C GLY A 240 -7.57 24.00 -13.33
N HIS A 241 -6.32 24.12 -13.78
CA HIS A 241 -5.64 23.13 -14.63
C HIS A 241 -4.70 22.19 -13.87
N TYR A 242 -4.71 22.27 -12.55
CA TYR A 242 -3.76 21.60 -11.67
C TYR A 242 -4.49 20.79 -10.61
N ALA A 243 -3.91 19.65 -10.24
CA ALA A 243 -4.36 18.83 -9.12
C ALA A 243 -3.32 18.86 -8.00
N PHE A 244 -3.79 19.05 -6.77
CA PHE A 244 -2.98 19.20 -5.56
C PHE A 244 -3.36 18.12 -4.55
N PRO A 245 -2.38 17.51 -3.85
CA PRO A 245 -2.69 16.56 -2.77
C PRO A 245 -3.44 17.23 -1.63
N ILE A 246 -4.51 16.56 -1.20
CA ILE A 246 -5.30 16.88 -0.01
C ILE A 246 -4.92 15.95 1.13
N GLY A 247 -4.80 14.65 0.82
CA GLY A 247 -4.52 13.63 1.79
C GLY A 247 -4.28 12.27 1.16
N ILE A 248 -4.02 11.30 2.01
CA ILE A 248 -3.81 9.90 1.72
C ILE A 248 -4.53 9.03 2.74
N ILE A 249 -4.85 7.81 2.36
CA ILE A 249 -5.36 6.75 3.22
C ILE A 249 -4.42 5.56 3.08
N LEU A 250 -3.89 5.06 4.19
CA LEU A 250 -3.15 3.81 4.24
C LEU A 250 -4.10 2.71 4.68
N TRP A 251 -4.25 1.66 3.89
CA TRP A 251 -5.13 0.54 4.17
C TRP A 251 -4.33 -0.70 4.50
N THR A 252 -4.72 -1.39 5.57
CA THR A 252 -4.31 -2.78 5.81
C THR A 252 -5.26 -3.73 5.07
N LYS A 253 -6.55 -3.38 5.01
CA LYS A 253 -7.60 -4.11 4.30
C LYS A 253 -8.69 -3.16 3.81
N MET A 254 -9.09 -3.30 2.54
CA MET A 254 -10.28 -2.64 2.02
C MET A 254 -11.52 -3.48 2.27
N ALA A 255 -12.29 -3.10 3.29
CA ALA A 255 -13.63 -3.64 3.53
C ALA A 255 -14.68 -2.53 3.42
N ARG A 256 -15.92 -2.89 3.08
CA ARG A 256 -17.00 -1.92 2.80
C ARG A 256 -17.23 -0.91 3.92
N GLU A 257 -17.35 -1.40 5.15
CA GLU A 257 -17.63 -0.59 6.33
C GLU A 257 -16.47 0.39 6.63
N PRO A 258 -15.20 -0.06 6.77
CA PRO A 258 -14.05 0.84 6.90
C PRO A 258 -13.92 1.84 5.74
N CYS A 259 -14.16 1.42 4.50
CA CYS A 259 -14.09 2.31 3.34
C CYS A 259 -15.11 3.45 3.44
N THR A 260 -16.36 3.12 3.78
CA THR A 260 -17.44 4.11 3.89
C THR A 260 -17.18 5.06 5.05
N GLU A 261 -16.74 4.54 6.21
CA GLU A 261 -16.42 5.34 7.38
C GLU A 261 -15.24 6.29 7.12
N ILE A 262 -14.12 5.81 6.57
CA ILE A 262 -12.96 6.67 6.31
C ILE A 262 -13.26 7.73 5.24
N LEU A 263 -14.06 7.41 4.22
CA LEU A 263 -14.51 8.38 3.21
C LEU A 263 -15.46 9.43 3.82
N ASN A 264 -16.33 9.04 4.75
CA ASN A 264 -17.12 10.00 5.52
C ASN A 264 -16.23 10.94 6.33
N GLN A 265 -15.14 10.42 6.90
CA GLN A 265 -14.15 11.24 7.58
C GLN A 265 -13.43 12.18 6.63
N VAL A 266 -13.04 11.74 5.43
CA VAL A 266 -12.53 12.64 4.37
C VAL A 266 -13.52 13.79 4.11
N LYS A 267 -14.81 13.49 3.92
CA LYS A 267 -15.85 14.49 3.66
C LYS A 267 -15.98 15.49 4.81
N GLN A 268 -16.01 15.01 6.05
CA GLN A 268 -16.24 15.82 7.24
C GLN A 268 -15.02 16.65 7.65
N ARG A 269 -13.82 16.08 7.50
CA ARG A 269 -12.58 16.60 8.10
C ARG A 269 -11.69 17.32 7.10
N LEU A 270 -11.46 16.71 5.94
CA LEU A 270 -10.58 17.27 4.91
C LEU A 270 -11.31 18.18 3.91
N LEU A 271 -12.61 17.98 3.75
CA LEU A 271 -13.46 18.72 2.80
C LEU A 271 -14.65 19.45 3.44
N PRO A 272 -14.54 20.00 4.67
CA PRO A 272 -15.68 20.66 5.30
C PRO A 272 -16.14 21.84 4.45
N ASN A 273 -17.43 21.87 4.13
CA ASN A 273 -18.08 22.94 3.36
C ASN A 273 -17.61 23.07 1.90
N VAL A 274 -16.89 22.09 1.35
CA VAL A 274 -16.53 22.09 -0.07
C VAL A 274 -17.65 21.42 -0.86
N ASN A 275 -18.27 22.16 -1.78
CA ASN A 275 -19.26 21.58 -2.69
C ASN A 275 -18.55 20.84 -3.83
N ILE A 276 -18.42 19.52 -3.70
CA ILE A 276 -17.79 18.68 -4.70
C ILE A 276 -18.80 18.35 -5.80
N ALA A 277 -18.58 18.88 -6.98
CA ALA A 277 -19.43 18.64 -8.13
C ALA A 277 -19.05 17.35 -8.86
N LYS A 278 -17.75 17.02 -8.92
CA LYS A 278 -17.22 15.90 -9.70
C LYS A 278 -16.18 15.12 -8.91
N ILE A 279 -16.23 13.80 -9.00
CA ILE A 279 -15.20 12.93 -8.43
C ILE A 279 -14.75 11.93 -9.49
N TYR A 280 -13.46 11.93 -9.80
CA TYR A 280 -12.82 10.90 -10.62
C TYR A 280 -12.18 9.89 -9.69
N VAL A 281 -12.58 8.64 -9.80
CA VAL A 281 -12.17 7.60 -8.87
C VAL A 281 -11.83 6.31 -9.59
N ASP A 282 -11.07 5.47 -8.91
CA ASP A 282 -10.88 4.09 -9.31
C ASP A 282 -12.20 3.29 -9.28
N PHE A 283 -12.35 2.33 -10.20
CA PHE A 283 -13.64 1.65 -10.44
C PHE A 283 -14.11 0.81 -9.24
N ASP A 284 -13.17 0.28 -8.48
CA ASP A 284 -13.34 -0.46 -7.22
C ASP A 284 -13.86 0.44 -6.08
N LEU A 285 -13.37 1.67 -5.99
CA LEU A 285 -13.76 2.65 -4.98
C LEU A 285 -15.07 3.38 -5.34
N LYS A 286 -15.50 3.31 -6.60
CA LYS A 286 -16.63 4.09 -7.13
C LYS A 286 -17.91 3.94 -6.32
N LEU A 287 -18.29 2.71 -5.96
CA LEU A 287 -19.52 2.44 -5.21
C LEU A 287 -19.50 3.07 -3.81
N PHE A 288 -18.37 2.97 -3.11
CA PHE A 288 -18.22 3.57 -1.77
C PHE A 288 -18.22 5.10 -1.84
N VAL A 289 -17.61 5.68 -2.88
CA VAL A 289 -17.61 7.12 -3.10
C VAL A 289 -19.00 7.63 -3.50
N GLU A 290 -19.76 6.90 -4.33
CA GLU A 290 -21.16 7.23 -4.65
C GLU A 290 -22.06 7.19 -3.41
N GLU A 291 -21.79 6.28 -2.47
CA GLU A 291 -22.52 6.17 -1.20
C GLU A 291 -22.27 7.39 -0.29
N VAL A 292 -21.01 7.87 -0.22
CA VAL A 292 -20.62 9.01 0.65
C VAL A 292 -20.86 10.38 0.01
N PHE A 293 -20.78 10.47 -1.32
CA PHE A 293 -20.95 11.69 -2.10
C PHE A 293 -22.11 11.57 -3.11
N PRO A 294 -23.36 11.31 -2.66
CA PRO A 294 -24.50 11.09 -3.56
C PRO A 294 -24.88 12.32 -4.39
N GLU A 295 -24.48 13.51 -3.95
CA GLU A 295 -24.66 14.77 -4.68
C GLU A 295 -23.66 14.99 -5.81
N SER A 296 -22.55 14.26 -5.82
CA SER A 296 -21.46 14.42 -6.77
C SER A 296 -21.64 13.55 -8.01
N ASP A 297 -21.14 14.02 -9.15
CA ASP A 297 -20.99 13.20 -10.35
C ASP A 297 -19.72 12.35 -10.23
N VAL A 298 -19.88 11.13 -9.69
CA VAL A 298 -18.78 10.18 -9.45
C VAL A 298 -18.55 9.32 -10.70
N ARG A 299 -17.30 9.31 -11.18
CA ARG A 299 -16.93 8.68 -12.45
C ARG A 299 -15.66 7.86 -12.29
N GLY A 300 -15.65 6.69 -12.94
CA GLY A 300 -14.42 5.95 -13.16
C GLY A 300 -13.44 6.73 -14.05
N THR A 301 -12.16 6.34 -14.03
CA THR A 301 -11.15 6.85 -14.95
C THR A 301 -10.83 5.84 -16.06
N PHE A 302 -10.54 6.34 -17.26
CA PHE A 302 -10.17 5.48 -18.39
C PHE A 302 -8.89 4.70 -18.11
N ASN A 303 -7.89 5.35 -17.52
CA ASN A 303 -6.63 4.70 -17.17
C ASN A 303 -6.84 3.51 -16.23
N ASN A 304 -7.61 3.68 -15.16
CA ASN A 304 -7.82 2.59 -14.22
C ASN A 304 -8.62 1.44 -14.85
N TYR A 305 -9.65 1.75 -15.65
CA TYR A 305 -10.36 0.74 -16.42
C TYR A 305 -9.41 -0.10 -17.28
N CYS A 306 -8.51 0.54 -18.02
CA CYS A 306 -7.54 -0.18 -18.84
C CYS A 306 -6.59 -1.03 -18.00
N ARG A 307 -6.12 -0.54 -16.84
CA ARG A 307 -5.23 -1.28 -15.95
C ARG A 307 -5.89 -2.54 -15.39
N ILE A 308 -7.13 -2.44 -14.90
CA ILE A 308 -7.87 -3.59 -14.37
C ILE A 308 -8.06 -4.65 -15.47
N ILE A 309 -8.51 -4.23 -16.65
CA ILE A 309 -8.77 -5.18 -17.75
C ILE A 309 -7.47 -5.78 -18.28
N PHE A 310 -6.38 -5.00 -18.33
CA PHE A 310 -5.07 -5.48 -18.76
C PHE A 310 -4.54 -6.53 -17.79
N HIS A 311 -4.62 -6.27 -16.48
CA HIS A 311 -4.27 -7.21 -15.44
C HIS A 311 -5.06 -8.52 -15.57
N GLU A 312 -6.38 -8.42 -15.63
CA GLU A 312 -7.26 -9.58 -15.72
C GLU A 312 -7.04 -10.40 -16.98
N ALA A 313 -6.74 -9.73 -18.10
CA ALA A 313 -6.37 -10.41 -19.34
C ALA A 313 -5.08 -11.25 -19.16
N LEU A 314 -4.04 -10.70 -18.53
CA LEU A 314 -2.74 -11.34 -18.42
C LEU A 314 -2.65 -12.36 -17.28
N SER A 315 -3.10 -12.01 -16.08
CA SER A 315 -2.87 -12.79 -14.87
C SER A 315 -3.87 -13.92 -14.67
N ASN A 316 -5.13 -13.70 -15.04
CA ASN A 316 -6.22 -14.62 -14.68
C ASN A 316 -6.82 -15.34 -15.88
N ASN A 317 -6.49 -14.91 -17.11
CA ASN A 317 -7.11 -15.43 -18.33
C ASN A 317 -6.10 -15.79 -19.43
N ASP A 318 -4.80 -15.84 -19.10
CA ASP A 318 -3.70 -16.30 -19.96
C ASP A 318 -3.67 -15.68 -21.37
N LEU A 319 -4.07 -14.41 -21.49
CA LEU A 319 -4.19 -13.75 -22.78
C LEU A 319 -2.81 -13.44 -23.36
N ARG A 320 -2.40 -14.22 -24.37
CA ARG A 320 -1.09 -14.09 -25.02
C ARG A 320 -1.02 -12.90 -25.97
N LEU A 321 -0.45 -11.77 -25.53
CA LEU A 321 -0.32 -10.55 -26.34
C LEU A 321 0.59 -10.71 -27.57
N MET A 322 1.38 -11.78 -27.65
CA MET A 322 2.16 -12.12 -28.84
C MET A 322 1.29 -12.57 -30.03
N ILE A 323 0.02 -12.90 -29.77
CA ILE A 323 -0.97 -13.23 -30.79
C ILE A 323 -1.68 -11.92 -31.19
N PRO A 324 -1.50 -11.40 -32.42
CA PRO A 324 -2.05 -10.10 -32.83
C PRO A 324 -3.57 -9.97 -32.61
N GLU A 325 -4.32 -11.06 -32.78
CA GLU A 325 -5.76 -11.10 -32.58
C GLU A 325 -6.15 -10.92 -31.09
N HIS A 326 -5.32 -11.42 -30.16
CA HIS A 326 -5.53 -11.22 -28.72
C HIS A 326 -5.30 -9.76 -28.34
N GLU A 327 -4.20 -9.17 -28.83
CA GLU A 327 -3.90 -7.76 -28.64
C GLU A 327 -4.99 -6.87 -29.23
N GLU A 328 -5.43 -7.14 -30.47
CA GLU A 328 -6.50 -6.37 -31.12
C GLU A 328 -7.83 -6.50 -30.35
N PHE A 329 -8.16 -7.71 -29.88
CA PHE A 329 -9.34 -7.95 -29.05
C PHE A 329 -9.31 -7.12 -27.76
N LEU A 330 -8.19 -7.19 -27.02
CA LEU A 330 -8.00 -6.44 -25.78
C LEU A 330 -8.10 -4.94 -26.02
N LYS A 331 -7.48 -4.44 -27.10
CA LYS A 331 -7.56 -3.02 -27.46
C LYS A 331 -9.00 -2.57 -27.76
N LYS A 332 -9.77 -3.39 -28.48
CA LYS A 332 -11.19 -3.08 -28.70
C LYS A 332 -11.99 -3.12 -27.40
N CYS A 333 -11.65 -4.00 -26.45
CA CYS A 333 -12.25 -4.01 -25.12
C CYS A 333 -11.97 -2.72 -24.33
N PHE A 334 -10.75 -2.17 -24.41
CA PHE A 334 -10.44 -0.86 -23.83
C PHE A 334 -11.31 0.26 -24.44
N SER A 335 -11.63 0.13 -25.72
CA SER A 335 -12.43 1.14 -26.44
C SER A 335 -13.92 1.13 -26.06
N LEU A 336 -14.43 0.04 -25.48
CA LEU A 336 -15.85 -0.12 -25.15
C LEU A 336 -16.37 0.95 -24.20
N ILE A 337 -15.58 1.31 -23.18
CA ILE A 337 -15.96 2.33 -22.20
C ILE A 337 -16.22 3.71 -22.83
N LEU A 338 -15.66 3.96 -24.02
CA LEU A 338 -15.80 5.23 -24.74
C LEU A 338 -17.02 5.27 -25.65
N LEU A 339 -17.85 4.23 -25.67
CA LEU A 339 -19.13 4.21 -26.37
C LEU A 339 -20.26 4.72 -25.47
N PRO A 340 -21.36 5.25 -26.06
CA PRO A 340 -22.61 5.46 -25.35
C PRO A 340 -23.04 4.18 -24.61
N SER A 341 -23.58 4.32 -23.40
CA SER A 341 -23.95 3.16 -22.56
C SER A 341 -24.86 2.15 -23.27
N ASN A 342 -25.80 2.62 -24.09
CA ASN A 342 -26.69 1.76 -24.87
C ASN A 342 -26.01 1.01 -26.05
N LYS A 343 -24.74 1.31 -26.33
CA LYS A 343 -23.94 0.68 -27.40
C LYS A 343 -22.80 -0.20 -26.91
N ILE A 344 -22.51 -0.20 -25.61
CA ILE A 344 -21.40 -1.00 -25.05
C ILE A 344 -21.65 -2.50 -25.22
N LYS A 345 -22.84 -2.99 -24.87
CA LYS A 345 -23.17 -4.42 -24.99
C LYS A 345 -23.12 -4.90 -26.45
N GLU A 346 -23.75 -4.14 -27.35
CA GLU A 346 -23.67 -4.38 -28.80
C GLU A 346 -22.22 -4.35 -29.31
N GLY A 347 -21.41 -3.41 -28.82
CA GLY A 347 -19.98 -3.32 -29.15
C GLY A 347 -19.20 -4.54 -28.69
N PHE A 348 -19.45 -5.02 -27.48
CA PHE A 348 -18.80 -6.22 -26.96
C PHE A 348 -19.18 -7.47 -27.78
N GLU A 349 -20.47 -7.64 -28.06
CA GLU A 349 -20.98 -8.73 -28.89
C GLU A 349 -20.38 -8.70 -30.31
N GLU A 350 -20.28 -7.52 -30.93
CA GLU A 350 -19.64 -7.32 -32.24
C GLU A 350 -18.16 -7.78 -32.22
N ILE A 351 -17.39 -7.36 -31.21
CA ILE A 351 -15.98 -7.75 -31.08
C ILE A 351 -15.89 -9.28 -30.90
N SER A 352 -16.63 -9.87 -29.95
CA SER A 352 -16.59 -11.30 -29.64
C SER A 352 -17.13 -12.20 -30.75
N ASN A 353 -18.06 -11.72 -31.58
CA ASN A 353 -18.60 -12.48 -32.72
C ASN A 353 -17.75 -12.33 -33.98
N SER A 354 -16.92 -11.29 -34.07
CA SER A 354 -15.98 -11.11 -35.18
C SER A 354 -14.72 -11.98 -35.10
N LEU A 355 -14.48 -12.62 -33.94
CA LEU A 355 -13.32 -13.48 -33.73
C LEU A 355 -13.42 -14.80 -34.53
N PRO A 356 -12.30 -15.30 -35.09
CA PRO A 356 -12.20 -16.69 -35.55
C PRO A 356 -12.56 -17.67 -34.43
N VAL A 357 -13.14 -18.82 -34.78
CA VAL A 357 -13.63 -19.81 -33.81
C VAL A 357 -12.52 -20.26 -32.87
N GLU A 358 -11.31 -20.46 -33.41
CA GLU A 358 -10.13 -20.90 -32.67
C GLU A 358 -9.64 -19.85 -31.68
N ILE A 359 -9.63 -18.57 -32.09
CA ILE A 359 -9.23 -17.45 -31.22
C ILE A 359 -10.29 -17.22 -30.14
N LYS A 360 -11.57 -17.28 -30.50
CA LYS A 360 -12.68 -17.18 -29.55
C LYS A 360 -12.60 -18.25 -28.48
N ALA A 361 -12.26 -19.48 -28.85
CA ALA A 361 -12.05 -20.57 -27.90
C ALA A 361 -10.93 -20.25 -26.90
N GLN A 362 -9.79 -19.72 -27.37
CA GLN A 362 -8.67 -19.30 -26.52
C GLN A 362 -9.04 -18.14 -25.58
N LEU A 363 -9.89 -17.22 -26.04
CA LEU A 363 -10.32 -16.05 -25.27
C LEU A 363 -11.56 -16.30 -24.42
N THR A 364 -12.07 -17.53 -24.34
CA THR A 364 -13.36 -17.84 -23.68
C THR A 364 -13.40 -17.38 -22.23
N ASN A 365 -12.34 -17.65 -21.46
CA ASN A 365 -12.28 -17.27 -20.05
C ASN A 365 -12.37 -15.75 -19.89
N PHE A 366 -11.58 -15.00 -20.65
CA PHE A 366 -11.58 -13.54 -20.60
C PHE A 366 -12.90 -12.95 -21.11
N ILE A 367 -13.51 -13.51 -22.15
CA ILE A 367 -14.84 -13.10 -22.65
C ILE A 367 -15.90 -13.30 -21.54
N ASN A 368 -15.86 -14.43 -20.85
CA ASN A 368 -16.79 -14.73 -19.75
C ASN A 368 -16.56 -13.78 -18.56
N TYR A 369 -15.30 -13.55 -18.18
CA TYR A 369 -14.92 -12.56 -17.18
C TYR A 369 -15.50 -11.18 -17.55
N PHE A 370 -15.26 -10.72 -18.77
CA PHE A 370 -15.67 -9.39 -19.19
C PHE A 370 -17.20 -9.25 -19.19
N ASN A 371 -17.91 -10.27 -19.69
CA ASN A 371 -19.37 -10.28 -19.65
C ASN A 371 -19.89 -10.21 -18.21
N ARG A 372 -19.42 -11.10 -17.34
CA ARG A 372 -19.88 -11.19 -15.94
C ARG A 372 -19.56 -9.91 -15.15
N VAL A 373 -18.32 -9.45 -15.21
CA VAL A 373 -17.84 -8.35 -14.36
C VAL A 373 -18.23 -6.99 -14.94
N TRP A 374 -18.00 -6.74 -16.21
CA TRP A 374 -18.17 -5.41 -16.79
C TRP A 374 -19.56 -5.18 -17.40
N ILE A 375 -20.11 -6.17 -18.11
CA ILE A 375 -21.43 -6.03 -18.75
C ILE A 375 -22.57 -6.25 -17.73
N GLU A 376 -22.46 -7.27 -16.88
CA GLU A 376 -23.51 -7.63 -15.92
C GLU A 376 -23.30 -6.98 -14.54
N GLY A 377 -22.07 -6.99 -14.01
CA GLY A 377 -21.74 -6.42 -12.69
C GLY A 377 -21.68 -4.89 -12.67
N VAL A 378 -20.63 -4.31 -13.25
CA VAL A 378 -20.45 -2.84 -13.32
C VAL A 378 -21.55 -2.19 -14.15
N THR A 379 -21.98 -2.85 -15.22
CA THR A 379 -22.97 -2.43 -16.23
C THR A 379 -22.49 -1.34 -17.19
N PRO A 380 -22.99 -1.36 -18.45
CA PRO A 380 -22.74 -0.31 -19.44
C PRO A 380 -23.03 1.12 -18.97
N ARG A 381 -24.05 1.31 -18.13
CA ARG A 381 -24.43 2.64 -17.64
C ARG A 381 -23.38 3.22 -16.70
N SER A 382 -22.83 2.39 -15.80
CA SER A 382 -21.83 2.82 -14.82
C SER A 382 -20.45 3.01 -15.46
N MET A 383 -20.06 2.13 -16.39
CA MET A 383 -18.74 2.21 -17.01
C MET A 383 -18.63 3.33 -18.04
N SER A 384 -19.68 3.65 -18.82
CA SER A 384 -19.56 4.56 -19.96
C SER A 384 -18.94 5.94 -19.63
N LEU A 385 -17.88 6.27 -20.37
CA LEU A 385 -17.15 7.53 -20.41
C LEU A 385 -17.42 8.34 -21.69
N TYR A 386 -18.48 8.01 -22.43
CA TYR A 386 -18.88 8.74 -23.63
C TYR A 386 -19.13 10.22 -23.34
N GLU A 387 -18.48 11.10 -24.12
CA GLU A 387 -18.52 12.56 -23.95
C GLU A 387 -17.98 13.08 -22.62
N LYS A 388 -17.33 12.23 -21.81
CA LYS A 388 -16.72 12.57 -20.52
C LYS A 388 -15.21 12.76 -20.67
N VAL A 389 -14.78 13.78 -21.41
CA VAL A 389 -13.35 14.03 -21.74
C VAL A 389 -12.49 14.07 -20.48
N GLU A 390 -13.00 14.65 -19.40
CA GLU A 390 -12.27 14.81 -18.15
C GLU A 390 -11.98 13.48 -17.46
N SER A 391 -12.77 12.43 -17.68
CA SER A 391 -12.49 11.07 -17.16
C SER A 391 -11.35 10.37 -17.91
N LEU A 392 -10.84 10.99 -18.99
CA LEU A 392 -9.70 10.52 -19.77
C LEU A 392 -8.38 11.13 -19.29
N ASN A 393 -8.37 11.74 -18.11
CA ASN A 393 -7.19 12.40 -17.56
C ASN A 393 -6.17 11.39 -17.01
N THR A 394 -4.90 11.81 -16.99
CA THR A 394 -3.77 11.01 -16.46
C THR A 394 -3.34 11.48 -15.07
N VAL A 395 -4.16 12.24 -14.34
CA VAL A 395 -3.76 12.84 -13.06
C VAL A 395 -3.31 11.79 -12.06
N PRO A 396 -4.05 10.69 -11.83
CA PRO A 396 -3.61 9.65 -10.90
C PRO A 396 -2.25 9.04 -11.26
N ILE A 397 -1.99 8.79 -12.55
CA ILE A 397 -0.72 8.22 -13.03
C ILE A 397 0.43 9.17 -12.70
N LEU A 398 0.29 10.43 -13.10
CA LEU A 398 1.34 11.42 -12.93
C LEU A 398 1.62 11.71 -11.44
N PHE A 399 0.57 11.67 -10.60
CA PHE A 399 0.75 11.84 -9.17
C PHE A 399 1.46 10.65 -8.54
N ARG A 400 1.11 9.42 -8.93
CA ARG A 400 1.82 8.22 -8.49
C ARG A 400 3.30 8.27 -8.84
N THR A 401 3.64 8.58 -10.09
CA THR A 401 5.04 8.77 -10.51
C THR A 401 5.73 9.88 -9.69
N THR A 402 4.99 10.92 -9.30
CA THR A 402 5.52 11.96 -8.40
C THR A 402 5.81 11.39 -7.02
N LEU A 403 4.91 10.61 -6.43
CA LEU A 403 5.14 9.95 -5.15
C LEU A 403 6.34 8.99 -5.21
N GLU A 404 6.43 8.14 -6.25
CA GLU A 404 7.55 7.20 -6.46
C GLU A 404 8.89 7.94 -6.53
N ASN A 405 8.96 9.04 -7.27
CA ASN A 405 10.18 9.84 -7.38
C ASN A 405 10.59 10.53 -6.07
N TYR A 406 9.62 10.90 -5.22
CA TYR A 406 9.92 11.54 -3.94
C TYR A 406 10.25 10.52 -2.85
N MET A 407 9.62 9.35 -2.85
CA MET A 407 9.63 8.42 -1.71
C MET A 407 10.36 7.10 -2.00
N GLY A 408 10.41 6.66 -3.24
CA GLY A 408 10.72 5.27 -3.61
C GLY A 408 9.51 4.34 -3.42
N GLU A 409 9.69 3.06 -3.74
CA GLU A 409 8.61 2.05 -3.70
C GLU A 409 8.27 1.60 -2.28
N LYS A 410 9.28 1.30 -1.48
CA LYS A 410 9.11 0.80 -0.10
C LYS A 410 9.81 1.72 0.90
N PRO A 411 9.36 2.98 1.04
CA PRO A 411 9.98 3.91 1.97
C PRO A 411 9.81 3.42 3.41
N SER A 412 10.82 3.66 4.25
CA SER A 412 10.57 3.60 5.69
C SER A 412 9.54 4.66 6.07
N LEU A 413 8.78 4.42 7.14
CA LEU A 413 7.75 5.33 7.62
C LEU A 413 8.27 6.78 7.74
N ARG A 414 9.49 6.95 8.25
CA ARG A 414 10.17 8.25 8.36
C ARG A 414 10.43 8.92 7.00
N ILE A 415 10.95 8.19 6.02
CA ILE A 415 11.21 8.71 4.67
C ILE A 415 9.89 9.10 4.02
N PHE A 416 8.88 8.25 4.15
CA PHE A 416 7.54 8.51 3.65
C PHE A 416 6.98 9.82 4.21
N TRP A 417 6.96 9.98 5.54
CA TRP A 417 6.41 11.18 6.18
C TRP A 417 7.14 12.46 5.80
N SER A 418 8.47 12.45 5.92
CA SER A 418 9.28 13.64 5.62
C SER A 418 9.05 14.13 4.19
N ASN A 419 9.00 13.22 3.21
CA ASN A 419 8.76 13.56 1.82
C ASN A 419 7.31 13.94 1.52
N PHE A 420 6.34 13.29 2.16
CA PHE A 420 4.92 13.62 1.97
C PHE A 420 4.61 15.04 2.48
N ILE A 421 5.20 15.43 3.61
CA ILE A 421 5.04 16.78 4.16
C ILE A 421 5.67 17.83 3.26
N VAL A 422 6.86 17.55 2.72
CA VAL A 422 7.50 18.43 1.74
C VAL A 422 6.57 18.60 0.54
N LEU A 423 5.93 17.52 0.08
CA LEU A 423 4.98 17.54 -1.03
C LEU A 423 3.74 18.39 -0.71
N LEU A 424 3.12 18.21 0.46
CA LEU A 424 1.95 18.98 0.90
C LEU A 424 2.29 20.47 1.05
N ASN A 425 3.36 20.81 1.78
CA ASN A 425 3.80 22.19 1.98
C ASN A 425 4.10 22.88 0.65
N LYS A 426 4.77 22.18 -0.28
CA LYS A 426 5.09 22.73 -1.59
C LYS A 426 3.81 22.93 -2.42
N SER A 427 2.85 22.03 -2.31
CA SER A 427 1.53 22.14 -2.95
C SER A 427 0.73 23.35 -2.44
N THR A 428 0.67 23.54 -1.12
CA THR A 428 -0.01 24.68 -0.48
C THR A 428 0.62 26.01 -0.91
N ASN A 429 1.95 26.09 -0.92
CA ASN A 429 2.67 27.27 -1.40
C ASN A 429 2.44 27.57 -2.89
N GLU A 430 2.42 26.53 -3.74
CA GLU A 430 2.17 26.68 -5.18
C GLU A 430 0.74 27.13 -5.46
N ARG A 431 -0.24 26.60 -4.73
CA ARG A 431 -1.65 27.00 -4.83
C ARG A 431 -1.85 28.47 -4.43
N GLN A 432 -1.28 28.89 -3.30
CA GLN A 432 -1.30 30.30 -2.88
C GLN A 432 -0.64 31.22 -3.91
N ARG A 433 0.44 30.78 -4.55
CA ARG A 433 1.05 31.55 -5.65
C ARG A 433 0.13 31.64 -6.86
N GLN A 434 -0.60 30.59 -7.21
CA GLN A 434 -1.55 30.61 -8.31
C GLN A 434 -2.74 31.55 -8.06
N SER A 435 -3.24 31.61 -6.82
CA SER A 435 -4.34 32.52 -6.47
C SER A 435 -3.93 33.99 -6.59
N ILE A 436 -2.65 34.31 -6.32
CA ILE A 436 -2.10 35.67 -6.46
C ILE A 436 -1.69 35.97 -7.91
N LYS A 437 -1.05 35.01 -8.59
CA LYS A 437 -0.52 35.16 -9.96
C LYS A 437 -1.02 34.03 -10.86
N LYS A 438 -2.07 34.31 -11.63
CA LYS A 438 -2.47 33.45 -12.74
C LYS A 438 -1.27 33.25 -13.68
N ASN A 439 -0.81 32.01 -13.83
CA ASN A 439 0.38 31.56 -14.59
C ASN A 439 1.73 31.52 -13.84
N SER A 440 1.75 31.47 -12.51
CA SER A 440 2.99 31.11 -11.80
C SER A 440 3.43 29.68 -12.16
N TYR A 441 4.74 29.46 -12.24
CA TYR A 441 5.31 28.11 -12.37
C TYR A 441 4.90 27.23 -11.18
N VAL A 442 4.53 25.99 -11.47
CA VAL A 442 4.05 24.99 -10.52
C VAL A 442 4.76 23.69 -10.81
N SER A 443 5.40 23.13 -9.78
CA SER A 443 6.35 22.04 -9.91
C SER A 443 5.92 20.76 -9.20
N VAL A 444 4.93 20.82 -8.33
CA VAL A 444 4.35 19.65 -7.64
C VAL A 444 2.95 19.35 -8.13
N ALA A 445 2.16 20.38 -8.42
CA ALA A 445 0.81 20.14 -8.88
C ALA A 445 0.81 19.49 -10.27
N ILE A 446 -0.03 18.47 -10.40
CA ILE A 446 -0.11 17.68 -11.62
C ILE A 446 -0.90 18.47 -12.65
N ARG A 447 -0.27 18.77 -13.78
CA ARG A 447 -0.96 19.36 -14.92
C ARG A 447 -1.89 18.31 -15.55
N LEU A 448 -3.14 18.69 -15.75
CA LEU A 448 -4.11 17.85 -16.45
C LEU A 448 -3.63 17.54 -17.88
N ASN A 449 -3.24 16.29 -18.09
CA ASN A 449 -3.02 15.70 -19.40
C ASN A 449 -4.08 14.63 -19.65
N LEU A 450 -4.37 14.35 -20.92
CA LEU A 450 -5.35 13.36 -21.31
C LEU A 450 -4.64 12.19 -21.97
N CYS A 451 -5.17 10.97 -21.80
CA CYS A 451 -4.72 9.77 -22.52
C CYS A 451 -4.89 9.89 -24.05
N PHE A 452 -5.65 10.88 -24.50
CA PHE A 452 -6.01 11.09 -25.90
C PHE A 452 -5.84 12.54 -26.33
N ASN A 453 -5.68 12.74 -27.63
CA ASN A 453 -5.91 14.05 -28.21
C ASN A 453 -7.40 14.44 -28.09
N LYS A 454 -7.69 15.42 -27.21
CA LYS A 454 -9.04 15.93 -26.94
C LYS A 454 -9.86 16.20 -28.20
N LYS A 455 -9.25 16.86 -29.21
CA LYS A 455 -9.96 17.27 -30.43
C LYS A 455 -10.35 16.05 -31.27
N LEU A 456 -9.46 15.07 -31.37
CA LEU A 456 -9.71 13.84 -32.12
C LEU A 456 -10.85 13.03 -31.48
N MET A 457 -10.83 12.84 -30.16
CA MET A 457 -11.89 12.10 -29.47
C MET A 457 -13.25 12.78 -29.58
N ILE A 458 -13.33 14.10 -29.37
CA ILE A 458 -14.59 14.84 -29.53
C ILE A 458 -15.12 14.72 -30.97
N SER A 459 -14.24 14.87 -31.97
CA SER A 459 -14.62 14.72 -33.38
C SER A 459 -15.14 13.31 -33.68
N LEU A 460 -14.51 12.28 -33.12
CA LEU A 460 -14.91 10.89 -33.30
C LEU A 460 -16.27 10.61 -32.65
N TRP A 461 -16.51 11.06 -31.41
CA TRP A 461 -17.81 10.94 -30.76
C TRP A 461 -18.93 11.65 -31.52
N GLN A 462 -18.68 12.87 -32.01
CA GLN A 462 -19.65 13.60 -32.84
C GLN A 462 -19.93 12.90 -34.17
N SER A 463 -18.91 12.29 -34.78
CA SER A 463 -19.07 11.55 -36.03
C SER A 463 -19.84 10.24 -35.80
N PHE A 464 -19.61 9.57 -34.67
CA PHE A 464 -20.36 8.41 -34.24
C PHE A 464 -21.83 8.75 -33.94
N ALA A 465 -22.10 9.82 -33.18
CA ALA A 465 -23.45 10.31 -32.88
C ALA A 465 -24.25 10.64 -34.16
N LYS A 466 -23.57 11.17 -35.18
CA LYS A 466 -24.15 11.49 -36.49
C LYS A 466 -24.20 10.29 -37.44
N THR A 467 -23.88 9.07 -36.98
CA THR A 467 -23.82 7.83 -37.77
C THR A 467 -22.85 7.86 -38.97
N LYS A 468 -21.90 8.81 -38.99
CA LYS A 468 -20.86 8.91 -40.02
C LYS A 468 -19.77 7.85 -39.84
N VAL A 469 -19.58 7.40 -38.60
CA VAL A 469 -18.66 6.32 -38.22
C VAL A 469 -19.52 5.19 -37.66
N LYS A 470 -19.36 3.98 -38.19
CA LYS A 470 -20.06 2.79 -37.69
C LYS A 470 -19.38 2.25 -36.44
N LEU A 471 -20.08 1.42 -35.66
CA LEU A 471 -19.57 0.84 -34.41
C LEU A 471 -18.21 0.11 -34.56
N PRO A 472 -17.99 -0.77 -35.56
CA PRO A 472 -16.69 -1.41 -35.74
C PRO A 472 -15.58 -0.40 -36.06
N GLN A 473 -15.89 0.59 -36.89
CA GLN A 473 -14.95 1.66 -37.26
C GLN A 473 -14.59 2.52 -36.06
N PHE A 474 -15.55 2.82 -35.18
CA PHE A 474 -15.30 3.56 -33.96
C PHE A 474 -14.31 2.80 -33.06
N LEU A 475 -14.58 1.53 -32.78
CA LEU A 475 -13.74 0.68 -31.93
C LEU A 475 -12.30 0.58 -32.47
N SER A 476 -12.14 0.32 -33.77
CA SER A 476 -10.81 0.27 -34.39
C SER A 476 -10.10 1.63 -34.41
N THR A 477 -10.83 2.74 -34.57
CA THR A 477 -10.22 4.08 -34.56
C THR A 477 -9.73 4.45 -33.17
N VAL A 478 -10.52 4.18 -32.13
CA VAL A 478 -10.13 4.42 -30.74
C VAL A 478 -8.92 3.57 -30.37
N ALA A 479 -8.89 2.29 -30.74
CA ALA A 479 -7.74 1.39 -30.55
C ALA A 479 -6.41 1.98 -31.05
N ILE A 480 -6.46 2.77 -32.14
CA ILE A 480 -5.28 3.46 -32.68
C ILE A 480 -4.91 4.68 -31.83
N TYR A 481 -5.90 5.45 -31.35
CA TYR A 481 -5.69 6.75 -30.70
C TYR A 481 -5.00 6.68 -29.34
N TYR A 482 -5.07 5.56 -28.63
CA TYR A 482 -4.37 5.39 -27.35
C TYR A 482 -3.19 4.42 -27.43
N THR A 483 -2.66 4.14 -28.64
CA THR A 483 -1.52 3.23 -28.83
C THR A 483 -0.36 3.54 -27.87
N ASP A 484 -0.01 4.82 -27.68
CA ASP A 484 1.06 5.21 -26.74
C ASP A 484 0.74 4.78 -25.31
N HIS A 485 -0.50 5.02 -24.85
CA HIS A 485 -0.95 4.61 -23.53
C HIS A 485 -1.01 3.09 -23.37
N TYR A 486 -1.38 2.35 -24.42
CA TYR A 486 -1.34 0.89 -24.43
C TYR A 486 0.10 0.39 -24.23
N TRP A 487 1.07 0.99 -24.91
CA TRP A 487 2.47 0.64 -24.71
C TRP A 487 2.92 0.98 -23.29
N ASP A 488 2.51 2.12 -22.73
CA ASP A 488 2.81 2.43 -21.33
C ASP A 488 2.28 1.33 -20.39
N LEU A 489 1.06 0.82 -20.61
CA LEU A 489 0.53 -0.31 -19.82
C LEU A 489 1.37 -1.58 -19.99
N LEU A 490 1.79 -1.89 -21.22
CA LEU A 490 2.62 -3.06 -21.51
C LEU A 490 4.00 -2.99 -20.86
N HIS A 491 4.68 -1.83 -20.91
CA HIS A 491 5.99 -1.65 -20.26
C HIS A 491 5.91 -1.75 -18.74
N ASN A 492 4.73 -1.50 -18.16
CA ASN A 492 4.50 -1.63 -16.73
C ASN A 492 3.74 -2.92 -16.37
N ALA A 493 3.62 -3.88 -17.29
CA ALA A 493 2.80 -5.08 -17.10
C ALA A 493 3.19 -5.88 -15.85
N GLU A 494 4.47 -6.18 -15.67
CA GLU A 494 4.98 -6.94 -14.51
C GLU A 494 4.58 -6.26 -13.19
N PHE A 495 4.74 -4.95 -13.13
CA PHE A 495 4.39 -4.15 -11.96
C PHE A 495 2.89 -4.06 -11.72
N LEU A 496 2.08 -3.97 -12.78
CA LEU A 496 0.62 -4.01 -12.68
C LEU A 496 0.12 -5.37 -12.14
N ILE A 497 0.83 -6.46 -12.46
CA ILE A 497 0.55 -7.80 -11.95
C ILE A 497 0.75 -7.88 -10.45
N GLU A 498 1.88 -7.38 -9.94
CA GLU A 498 2.15 -7.32 -8.51
C GLU A 498 1.15 -6.41 -7.77
N GLU A 499 0.85 -5.23 -8.34
CA GLU A 499 0.01 -4.23 -7.68
C GLU A 499 -1.45 -4.68 -7.49
N GLN A 500 -2.00 -5.42 -8.47
CA GLN A 500 -3.40 -5.84 -8.45
C GLN A 500 -3.66 -7.02 -7.50
N LEU A 501 -2.65 -7.87 -7.23
CA LEU A 501 -2.79 -8.98 -6.26
C LEU A 501 -3.15 -8.47 -4.85
N ASP A 502 -2.70 -7.27 -4.48
CA ASP A 502 -2.99 -6.65 -3.18
C ASP A 502 -4.24 -5.77 -3.18
N LEU A 503 -4.59 -5.18 -4.33
CA LEU A 503 -5.77 -4.33 -4.51
C LEU A 503 -7.09 -5.11 -4.63
N TYR A 504 -7.03 -6.28 -5.25
CA TYR A 504 -8.20 -7.04 -5.66
C TYR A 504 -8.11 -8.45 -5.08
N PRO A 505 -8.56 -8.69 -3.83
CA PRO A 505 -8.85 -10.06 -3.45
C PRO A 505 -9.80 -10.62 -4.53
N PRO A 506 -9.56 -11.85 -5.03
CA PRO A 506 -10.45 -12.45 -6.01
C PRO A 506 -11.87 -12.27 -5.50
N LEU A 507 -12.80 -11.87 -6.37
CA LEU A 507 -14.21 -11.80 -6.02
C LEU A 507 -14.62 -13.21 -5.58
N GLU A 508 -14.47 -13.50 -4.29
CA GLU A 508 -14.88 -14.75 -3.68
C GLU A 508 -16.39 -14.75 -3.82
N ASN A 509 -16.86 -15.42 -4.86
CA ASN A 509 -18.24 -15.84 -4.90
C ASN A 509 -18.38 -16.77 -3.69
N GLU A 510 -19.04 -16.28 -2.63
CA GLU A 510 -19.39 -17.07 -1.45
C GLU A 510 -20.17 -18.36 -1.79
N GLU A 511 -20.57 -18.54 -3.06
CA GLU A 511 -21.33 -19.68 -3.56
C GLU A 511 -20.49 -20.84 -4.13
N ASP A 512 -19.17 -20.72 -4.35
CA ASP A 512 -18.39 -21.78 -5.04
C ASP A 512 -17.47 -22.64 -4.14
N SER A 513 -17.63 -22.57 -2.81
CA SER A 513 -16.80 -23.29 -1.84
C SER A 513 -16.99 -24.83 -1.79
N THR A 514 -17.56 -25.47 -2.83
CA THR A 514 -17.77 -26.93 -2.85
C THR A 514 -17.07 -27.70 -3.99
N ARG A 515 -16.18 -27.05 -4.75
CA ARG A 515 -15.32 -27.67 -5.77
C ARG A 515 -13.97 -26.93 -5.70
N GLU A 516 -12.82 -27.47 -5.36
CA GLU A 516 -12.23 -28.78 -5.60
C GLU A 516 -11.15 -29.05 -4.55
N ASN A 517 -11.05 -30.30 -4.15
CA ASN A 517 -9.92 -30.85 -3.43
C ASN A 517 -9.40 -31.98 -4.32
N GLN A 518 -8.60 -31.64 -5.34
CA GLN A 518 -7.92 -32.61 -6.18
C GLN A 518 -6.77 -31.97 -6.98
N ASN A 519 -5.54 -32.30 -6.56
CA ASN A 519 -4.32 -32.38 -7.35
C ASN A 519 -3.89 -31.15 -8.17
N GLU A 520 -2.99 -30.35 -7.62
CA GLU A 520 -1.96 -29.68 -8.42
C GLU A 520 -0.58 -30.06 -7.90
N GLY A 521 0.13 -30.80 -8.76
CA GLY A 521 1.56 -31.05 -8.62
C GLY A 521 2.32 -29.82 -9.12
N ASN A 522 3.45 -29.57 -8.48
CA ASN A 522 4.43 -28.56 -8.85
C ASN A 522 4.78 -28.62 -10.35
N ASP A 523 4.36 -27.60 -11.10
CA ASP A 523 5.06 -27.13 -12.29
C ASP A 523 5.22 -25.61 -12.16
N GLU A 524 6.35 -25.19 -11.58
CA GLU A 524 6.81 -23.80 -11.64
C GLU A 524 7.21 -23.49 -13.09
N HIS A 525 6.28 -22.92 -13.86
CA HIS A 525 6.58 -22.35 -15.17
C HIS A 525 7.21 -20.96 -14.98
N GLU A 526 8.53 -20.91 -15.12
CA GLU A 526 9.31 -19.68 -15.25
C GLU A 526 8.89 -18.95 -16.55
N LEU A 527 8.16 -17.83 -16.41
CA LEU A 527 7.81 -16.93 -17.51
C LEU A 527 9.07 -16.17 -17.93
N ILE A 528 9.72 -16.61 -19.00
CA ILE A 528 10.75 -15.82 -19.70
C ILE A 528 10.02 -14.79 -20.55
N ILE A 529 9.94 -13.56 -20.05
CA ILE A 529 9.47 -12.38 -20.79
C ILE A 529 10.66 -11.85 -21.61
N GLU A 530 10.73 -12.20 -22.90
CA GLU A 530 11.53 -11.45 -23.86
C GLU A 530 10.70 -10.27 -24.37
N GLU A 531 11.03 -9.07 -23.91
CA GLU A 531 10.42 -7.80 -24.33
C GLU A 531 10.56 -7.57 -25.85
N ILE A 532 9.45 -7.34 -26.55
CA ILE A 532 9.48 -6.71 -27.89
C ILE A 532 8.92 -5.29 -27.75
N PRO A 533 9.77 -4.25 -27.59
CA PRO A 533 9.30 -2.87 -27.68
C PRO A 533 8.92 -2.56 -29.14
N SER A 534 7.94 -1.67 -29.34
CA SER A 534 7.54 -1.22 -30.68
C SER A 534 8.78 -0.86 -31.49
N THR A 535 8.99 -1.53 -32.62
CA THR A 535 10.31 -1.52 -33.28
C THR A 535 10.61 -0.25 -34.03
N ASN A 536 9.71 0.75 -34.11
CA ASN A 536 9.89 1.93 -34.97
C ASN A 536 10.26 3.22 -34.21
N CYS A 537 11.15 4.01 -34.79
CA CYS A 537 11.65 5.31 -34.34
C CYS A 537 10.52 6.33 -34.17
N GLU A 538 10.46 7.01 -33.03
CA GLU A 538 9.44 8.04 -32.75
C GLU A 538 9.66 9.36 -33.52
N ILE A 539 10.85 9.53 -34.12
CA ILE A 539 11.20 10.74 -34.89
C ILE A 539 10.75 10.61 -36.35
N CYS A 540 11.10 9.51 -37.02
CA CYS A 540 10.74 9.31 -38.42
C CYS A 540 9.57 8.35 -38.64
N ILE A 541 9.12 7.63 -37.59
CA ILE A 541 8.02 6.66 -37.59
C ILE A 541 8.29 5.40 -38.44
N THR A 542 9.28 5.44 -39.34
CA THR A 542 9.54 4.41 -40.35
C THR A 542 10.78 3.55 -40.11
N GLY A 543 11.80 4.07 -39.42
CA GLY A 543 13.07 3.37 -39.23
C GLY A 543 13.07 2.57 -37.93
N PRO A 544 13.76 1.42 -37.85
CA PRO A 544 13.78 0.63 -36.62
C PRO A 544 14.48 1.37 -35.47
N ARG A 545 14.04 1.20 -34.22
CA ARG A 545 14.72 1.72 -33.03
C ARG A 545 16.04 0.97 -32.88
N GLU A 546 17.13 1.71 -32.83
CA GLU A 546 18.48 1.12 -32.78
C GLU A 546 19.38 1.86 -31.79
N MET A 547 18.92 3.00 -31.26
CA MET A 547 19.78 3.96 -30.57
C MET A 547 19.24 4.29 -29.18
N ILE A 548 20.12 4.24 -28.19
CA ILE A 548 19.91 4.74 -26.83
C ILE A 548 20.66 6.06 -26.62
N VAL A 549 20.05 6.99 -25.89
CA VAL A 549 20.69 8.27 -25.54
C VAL A 549 21.36 8.19 -24.17
N ILE A 550 22.63 8.55 -24.07
CA ILE A 550 23.36 8.56 -22.80
C ILE A 550 23.44 10.00 -22.25
N PRO A 551 23.15 10.26 -20.96
CA PRO A 551 22.85 9.29 -19.89
C PRO A 551 21.35 9.09 -19.61
N CYS A 552 20.44 9.69 -20.36
CA CYS A 552 19.01 9.65 -20.03
C CYS A 552 18.27 8.37 -20.48
N HIS A 553 18.98 7.41 -21.07
CA HIS A 553 18.54 6.07 -21.47
C HIS A 553 17.29 5.99 -22.38
N HIS A 554 16.92 7.07 -23.07
CA HIS A 554 15.79 7.02 -23.99
C HIS A 554 16.13 6.18 -25.24
N TYR A 555 15.44 5.05 -25.41
CA TYR A 555 15.57 4.12 -26.55
C TYR A 555 14.37 4.26 -27.51
N ARG A 556 14.34 5.36 -28.27
CA ARG A 556 13.16 5.77 -29.06
C ARG A 556 13.51 6.25 -30.48
N MET A 557 14.75 6.09 -30.95
CA MET A 557 15.18 6.58 -32.27
C MET A 557 15.95 5.55 -33.10
N CYS A 558 15.87 5.69 -34.43
CA CYS A 558 16.69 4.93 -35.37
C CYS A 558 18.07 5.55 -35.56
N PHE A 559 19.00 4.76 -36.09
CA PHE A 559 20.35 5.22 -36.41
C PHE A 559 20.36 6.44 -37.35
N GLN A 560 19.51 6.45 -38.37
CA GLN A 560 19.49 7.58 -39.32
C GLN A 560 19.07 8.89 -38.67
N CYS A 561 18.11 8.84 -37.73
CA CYS A 561 17.68 10.05 -37.01
C CYS A 561 18.74 10.51 -36.02
N SER A 562 19.40 9.59 -35.30
CA SER A 562 20.48 9.93 -34.37
C SER A 562 21.66 10.59 -35.11
N THR A 563 22.09 10.05 -36.26
CA THR A 563 23.17 10.63 -37.07
C THR A 563 22.83 12.04 -37.55
N LYS A 564 21.59 12.27 -38.01
CA LYS A 564 21.15 13.62 -38.43
C LYS A 564 21.19 14.61 -37.28
N ILE A 565 20.74 14.22 -36.08
CA ILE A 565 20.76 15.07 -34.89
C ILE A 565 22.21 15.39 -34.49
N SER A 566 23.09 14.38 -34.41
CA SER A 566 24.51 14.59 -34.10
C SER A 566 25.21 15.47 -35.13
N HIS A 567 24.91 15.28 -36.41
CA HIS A 567 25.48 16.09 -37.49
C HIS A 567 25.05 17.56 -37.37
N VAL A 568 23.75 17.83 -37.19
CA VAL A 568 23.24 19.21 -37.02
C VAL A 568 23.81 19.87 -35.75
N ALA A 569 23.94 19.13 -34.65
CA ALA A 569 24.56 19.63 -33.43
C ALA A 569 26.02 20.04 -33.67
N ASN A 570 26.79 19.19 -34.35
CA ASN A 570 28.20 19.45 -34.67
C ASN A 570 28.37 20.62 -35.65
N GLU A 571 27.61 20.66 -36.75
CA GLU A 571 27.67 21.74 -37.75
C GLU A 571 27.35 23.11 -37.16
N LYS A 572 26.40 23.15 -36.22
CA LYS A 572 25.98 24.39 -35.56
C LYS A 572 26.73 24.70 -34.27
N ASN A 573 27.71 23.88 -33.89
CA ASN A 573 28.44 23.98 -32.63
C ASN A 573 27.49 24.07 -31.40
N LEU A 574 26.44 23.25 -31.40
CA LEU A 574 25.44 23.16 -30.33
C LEU A 574 25.75 21.96 -29.42
N GLN A 575 25.40 22.08 -28.13
CA GLN A 575 25.41 20.94 -27.22
C GLN A 575 24.42 19.87 -27.71
N LEU A 576 24.88 18.63 -27.83
CA LEU A 576 24.03 17.49 -28.14
C LEU A 576 22.98 17.32 -27.04
N LYS A 577 21.71 17.16 -27.41
CA LYS A 577 20.60 16.99 -26.48
C LYS A 577 19.74 15.80 -26.89
N CYS A 578 19.14 15.15 -25.89
CA CYS A 578 18.12 14.15 -26.13
C CYS A 578 16.88 14.81 -26.75
N PRO A 579 16.35 14.33 -27.90
CA PRO A 579 15.17 14.93 -28.51
C PRO A 579 13.88 14.69 -27.71
N PHE A 580 13.88 13.76 -26.75
CA PHE A 580 12.70 13.38 -25.97
C PHE A 580 12.59 14.14 -24.64
N CYS A 581 13.69 14.22 -23.87
CA CYS A 581 13.70 14.90 -22.57
C CYS A 581 14.44 16.24 -22.57
N ASN A 582 15.07 16.61 -23.69
CA ASN A 582 15.83 17.86 -23.88
C ASN A 582 17.05 18.03 -22.94
N SER A 583 17.42 17.00 -22.20
CA SER A 583 18.63 16.95 -21.36
C SER A 583 19.90 16.87 -22.22
N PRO A 584 21.05 17.37 -21.73
CA PRO A 584 22.34 17.17 -22.38
C PRO A 584 22.60 15.68 -22.63
N ALA A 585 22.95 15.34 -23.88
CA ALA A 585 23.34 14.01 -24.27
C ALA A 585 24.86 13.98 -24.47
N GLN A 586 25.51 12.94 -23.95
CA GLN A 586 26.93 12.69 -24.19
C GLN A 586 27.12 12.10 -25.57
N GLU A 587 26.32 11.08 -25.90
CA GLU A 587 26.35 10.40 -27.19
C GLU A 587 25.03 9.64 -27.45
N PHE A 588 24.90 9.15 -28.67
CA PHE A 588 23.89 8.17 -29.07
C PHE A 588 24.59 6.85 -29.33
N CYS A 589 24.31 5.83 -28.53
CA CYS A 589 24.91 4.49 -28.67
C CYS A 589 23.97 3.57 -29.41
N ARG A 590 24.50 2.73 -30.31
CA ARG A 590 23.71 1.67 -30.95
C ARG A 590 23.59 0.48 -29.99
N VAL A 591 22.38 -0.06 -29.84
CA VAL A 591 22.09 -1.11 -28.84
C VAL A 591 22.22 -2.54 -29.41
N PHE A 592 22.47 -2.68 -30.71
CA PHE A 592 22.63 -3.98 -31.39
C PHE A 592 23.65 -3.92 -32.53
#